data_AF-A0A7K5R5M7-F1
#
_entry.id   AF-A0A7K5R5M7-F1
#
_cell.length_a   1.000
_cell.length_b   1.000
_cell.length_c   1.000
_cell.angle_alpha   90.00
_cell.angle_beta   90.00
_cell.angle_gamma   90.00
#
_symmetry.space_group_name_H-M   'P 1'
#
loop_
_entity.id
_entity.type
_entity.pdbx_description
1 polymer ?
#
loop_
_entity_poly.entity_id
_entity_poly.type
_entity_poly.pdbx_seq_one_letter_code
_entity_poly.pdbx_strand_id
1 'polypeptide(L)' 'CAHADDWRSAKTIYDFMALDIDGNDVSLEKYRGDVCIITNVASK' A
#
# COMPACT_ATOMS: atom_id res chain seq x y z
N CYS A 1 -7.40 12.49 -8.51
CA CYS A 1 -8.33 11.48 -8.00
C CYS A 1 -7.91 10.16 -8.61
N ALA A 2 -7.62 9.12 -7.82
CA ALA A 2 -7.32 7.79 -8.37
C ALA A 2 -8.58 7.25 -9.06
N HIS A 3 -8.45 6.82 -10.31
CA HIS A 3 -9.54 6.16 -11.03
C HIS A 3 -9.68 4.71 -10.53
N ALA A 4 -10.90 4.17 -10.57
CA ALA A 4 -11.22 2.84 -10.05
C ALA A 4 -10.41 1.70 -10.68
N ASP A 5 -9.76 1.95 -11.81
CA ASP A 5 -9.00 0.97 -12.59
C ASP A 5 -7.49 1.15 -12.52
N ASP A 6 -6.98 2.17 -11.81
CA ASP A 6 -5.54 2.47 -11.74
C ASP A 6 -4.73 1.28 -11.21
N TRP A 7 -5.31 0.49 -10.28
CA TRP A 7 -4.70 -0.71 -9.71
C TRP A 7 -4.37 -1.78 -10.76
N ARG A 8 -5.07 -1.80 -11.91
CA ARG A 8 -4.77 -2.73 -13.01
C ARG A 8 -3.53 -2.33 -13.81
N SER A 9 -3.18 -1.05 -13.78
CA SER A 9 -2.01 -0.49 -14.46
C SER A 9 -0.78 -0.39 -13.57
N ALA A 10 -0.96 -0.48 -12.25
CA ALA A 10 0.10 -0.50 -11.26
C ALA A 10 1.05 -1.68 -11.50
N LYS A 11 2.35 -1.44 -11.36
CA LYS A 11 3.39 -2.44 -11.65
C LYS A 11 4.07 -2.94 -10.38
N THR A 12 4.02 -2.15 -9.32
CA THR A 12 4.72 -2.44 -8.07
C THR A 12 3.87 -2.04 -6.88
N ILE A 13 4.19 -2.58 -5.70
CA ILE A 13 3.53 -2.17 -4.46
C ILE A 13 3.78 -0.69 -4.13
N TYR A 14 4.85 -0.10 -4.66
CA TYR A 14 5.22 1.30 -4.42
C TYR A 14 4.28 2.31 -5.09
N ASP A 15 3.44 1.85 -6.01
CA ASP A 15 2.45 2.68 -6.71
C ASP A 15 1.19 2.93 -5.85
N PHE A 16 1.13 2.35 -4.65
CA PHE A 16 -0.03 2.38 -3.77
C PHE A 16 0.22 3.24 -2.52
N MET A 17 -0.89 3.75 -2.00
CA MET A 17 -0.98 4.43 -0.71
C MET A 17 -1.91 3.64 0.21
N ALA A 18 -1.65 3.68 1.51
CA ALA A 18 -2.44 3.00 2.51
C ALA A 18 -2.58 3.86 3.76
N LEU A 19 -3.76 3.81 4.37
CA LEU A 19 -3.99 4.38 5.68
C LEU A 19 -3.25 3.53 6.72
N ASP A 20 -2.38 4.16 7.51
CA ASP A 20 -1.76 3.50 8.66
C ASP A 20 -2.73 3.44 9.87
N ILE A 21 -2.28 2.79 10.95
CA ILE A 21 -3.10 2.61 12.17
C ILE A 21 -3.39 3.94 12.89
N ASP A 22 -2.60 4.98 12.62
CA ASP A 22 -2.76 6.32 13.20
C ASP A 22 -3.65 7.23 12.33
N GLY A 23 -4.13 6.73 11.19
CA GLY A 23 -5.01 7.46 10.28
C GLY A 23 -4.28 8.35 9.28
N ASN A 24 -2.98 8.17 9.07
CA ASN A 24 -2.23 8.90 8.06
C ASN A 24 -2.24 8.14 6.73
N ASP A 25 -2.39 8.88 5.63
CA ASP A 25 -2.23 8.30 4.29
C ASP A 25 -0.74 8.20 3.94
N VAL A 26 -0.24 6.98 3.81
CA VAL A 26 1.19 6.70 3.67
C VAL A 26 1.46 6.01 2.34
N SER A 27 2.40 6.56 1.56
CA SER A 27 2.91 5.90 0.36
C SER A 27 3.72 4.66 0.72
N LEU A 28 3.45 3.54 0.05
CA LEU A 28 4.23 2.31 0.19
C LEU A 28 5.62 2.41 -0.45
N GLU A 29 5.89 3.46 -1.22
CA GLU A 29 7.23 3.76 -1.76
C GLU A 29 8.30 3.85 -0.66
N LYS A 30 7.93 4.19 0.58
CA LYS A 30 8.86 4.25 1.71
C LYS A 30 9.59 2.94 2.00
N TYR A 31 9.10 1.80 1.49
CA TYR A 31 9.71 0.49 1.66
C TYR A 31 10.61 0.06 0.47
N ARG A 32 10.90 0.98 -0.46
CA ARG A 32 11.75 0.68 -1.62
C ARG A 32 13.17 0.31 -1.17
N GLY A 33 13.61 -0.88 -1.55
CA GLY A 33 14.93 -1.42 -1.18
C GLY A 33 14.87 -2.44 -0.05
N ASP A 34 13.72 -2.57 0.62
CA ASP A 34 13.51 -3.55 1.68
C ASP A 34 12.66 -4.73 1.20
N VAL A 35 12.93 -5.92 1.76
CA VAL A 35 12.07 -7.09 1.56
C VAL A 35 10.82 -6.95 2.42
N CYS A 36 9.65 -6.99 1.79
CA CYS A 36 8.36 -6.76 2.45
C CYS A 36 7.52 -8.04 2.56
N ILE A 37 6.78 -8.18 3.66
CA ILE A 37 5.71 -9.18 3.82
C ILE A 37 4.38 -8.44 3.95
N ILE A 38 3.41 -8.79 3.11
CA ILE A 38 2.04 -8.28 3.18
C ILE A 38 1.17 -9.39 3.76
N THR A 39 0.45 -9.10 4.84
CA THR A 39 -0.38 -10.08 5.54
C THR A 39 -1.70 -9.44 5.99
N ASN A 40 -2.78 -10.21 5.91
CA ASN A 40 -4.05 -9.86 6.51
C ASN A 40 -4.08 -10.41 7.95
N VAL A 41 -4.30 -9.52 8.93
CA VAL A 41 -4.42 -9.88 10.34
C VAL A 41 -5.87 -9.77 10.81
N ALA A 42 -6.25 -10.60 11.78
CA ALA A 42 -7.53 -10.52 12.48
C ALA A 42 -7.33 -10.89 13.96
N SER A 43 -7.92 -10.12 14.87
CA SER A 43 -7.99 -10.43 16.30
C SER A 43 -9.32 -11.08 16.66
N LYS A 44 -9.35 -11.90 17.72
CA LYS A 44 -10.58 -12.50 18.26
C LYS A 44 -11.53 -11.46 18.83
#